data_AF-A0A0K8R4H9-F1
#
_entry.id   AF-A0A0K8R4H9-F1
#
_cell.length_a   1.000
_cell.length_b   1.000
_cell.length_c   1.000
_cell.angle_alpha   90.00
_cell.angle_beta   90.00
_cell.angle_gamma   90.00
#
_symmetry.space_group_name_H-M   'P 1'
#
loop_
_entity.id
_entity.type
_entity.pdbx_description
1 polymer ?
#
loop_
_entity_poly.entity_id
_entity_poly.type
_entity_poly.pdbx_seq_one_letter_code
_entity_poly.pdbx_strand_id
1 'polypeptide(L)'
;MSVACACSREAALMDALDSVAESEAANKDVAVACRVFSCIADYLGAMAGKSGGLRSGPGGNKAWTTAFHFLEEGETHNGSVALKQERLKWMDRSDRMIRAARHYEGALQVLIRRAVLTAEQFVVAKPTGEGLAYDVWAVAECPARMDLFGGWTDTPPICYELGGSVINVAVLVDGQRPIGAKARRLTEPHIILTLLHHNVPETITIRNMADLLDYNQPGARGALLKACLVGSNVVQITDKNLVTVKAA
;
A
#
# COMPACT_ATOMS: atom_id res chain seq x y z
N MET A 1 -29.72 -28.78 9.60
CA MET A 1 -28.27 -28.47 9.60
C MET A 1 -27.90 -28.04 8.19
N SER A 2 -27.50 -26.79 7.96
CA SER A 2 -26.93 -26.43 6.66
C SER A 2 -25.54 -27.05 6.58
N VAL A 3 -25.37 -28.07 5.74
CA VAL A 3 -24.04 -28.57 5.39
C VAL A 3 -23.37 -27.46 4.59
N ALA A 4 -22.19 -27.00 5.02
CA ALA A 4 -21.44 -26.02 4.23
C ALA A 4 -21.13 -26.59 2.85
N CYS A 5 -21.20 -25.78 1.79
CA CYS A 5 -21.03 -26.22 0.40
C CYS A 5 -19.71 -26.95 0.11
N ALA A 6 -18.69 -26.78 0.97
CA ALA A 6 -17.37 -27.40 0.84
C ALA A 6 -17.13 -28.59 1.79
N CYS A 7 -18.15 -29.06 2.52
CA CYS A 7 -17.99 -30.18 3.46
C CYS A 7 -17.48 -31.43 2.72
N SER A 8 -16.45 -32.08 3.27
CA SER A 8 -15.75 -33.23 2.67
C SER A 8 -14.97 -32.92 1.38
N ARG A 9 -14.80 -31.64 1.02
CA ARG A 9 -13.99 -31.19 -0.14
C ARG A 9 -12.88 -30.24 0.29
N GLU A 10 -12.50 -30.27 1.56
CA GLU A 10 -11.62 -29.27 2.16
C GLU A 10 -10.23 -29.30 1.52
N ALA A 11 -9.67 -30.49 1.32
CA ALA A 11 -8.39 -30.67 0.65
C ALA A 11 -8.44 -30.24 -0.81
N ALA A 12 -9.47 -30.67 -1.55
CA ALA A 12 -9.64 -30.30 -2.96
C ALA A 12 -9.79 -28.79 -3.17
N LEU A 13 -10.46 -28.09 -2.24
CA LEU A 13 -10.57 -26.63 -2.28
C LEU A 13 -9.22 -25.96 -2.01
N MET A 14 -8.47 -26.43 -1.00
CA MET A 14 -7.11 -25.94 -0.73
C MET A 14 -6.19 -26.14 -1.94
N ASP A 15 -6.23 -27.32 -2.56
CA ASP A 15 -5.41 -27.65 -3.74
C ASP A 15 -5.77 -26.76 -4.94
N ALA A 16 -7.05 -26.45 -5.14
CA ALA A 16 -7.49 -25.52 -6.18
C ALA A 16 -6.95 -24.10 -5.93
N LEU A 17 -7.01 -23.62 -4.68
CA LEU A 17 -6.45 -22.32 -4.31
C LEU A 17 -4.92 -22.28 -4.51
N ASP A 18 -4.21 -23.33 -4.11
CA ASP A 18 -2.77 -23.45 -4.34
C ASP A 18 -2.43 -23.44 -5.83
N SER A 19 -3.19 -24.20 -6.63
CA SER A 19 -2.99 -24.22 -8.08
C SER A 19 -3.18 -22.85 -8.73
N VAL A 20 -4.12 -22.03 -8.22
CA VAL A 20 -4.31 -20.65 -8.70
C VAL A 20 -3.16 -19.76 -8.24
N ALA A 21 -2.73 -19.87 -6.98
CA ALA A 21 -1.61 -19.10 -6.43
C ALA A 21 -0.29 -19.37 -7.17
N GLU A 22 -0.04 -20.62 -7.55
CA GLU A 22 1.16 -21.04 -8.29
C GLU A 22 1.02 -20.83 -9.81
N SER A 23 -0.12 -20.36 -10.31
CA SER A 23 -0.39 -20.25 -11.74
C SER A 23 0.37 -19.11 -12.42
N GLU A 24 0.52 -19.21 -13.74
CA GLU A 24 1.04 -18.12 -14.58
C GLU A 24 0.15 -16.86 -14.50
N ALA A 25 -1.17 -17.02 -14.30
CA ALA A 25 -2.10 -15.91 -14.16
C ALA A 25 -1.80 -15.08 -12.91
N ALA A 26 -1.60 -15.73 -11.75
CA ALA A 26 -1.19 -15.04 -10.52
C ALA A 26 0.21 -14.42 -10.64
N ASN A 27 1.11 -15.05 -11.40
CA ASN A 27 2.44 -14.49 -11.62
C ASN A 27 2.45 -13.21 -12.49
N LYS A 28 1.49 -13.08 -13.41
CA LYS A 28 1.38 -11.92 -14.32
C LYS A 28 0.44 -10.83 -13.82
N ASP A 29 -0.58 -11.19 -13.04
CA ASP A 29 -1.61 -10.26 -12.56
C ASP A 29 -1.63 -10.25 -11.02
N VAL A 30 -1.20 -9.12 -10.47
CA VAL A 30 -1.17 -8.91 -9.02
C VAL A 30 -2.56 -8.99 -8.38
N ALA A 31 -3.63 -8.63 -9.09
CA ALA A 31 -4.99 -8.75 -8.57
C ALA A 31 -5.40 -10.21 -8.40
N VAL A 32 -5.00 -11.08 -9.32
CA VAL A 32 -5.22 -12.54 -9.19
C VAL A 32 -4.47 -13.09 -7.99
N ALA A 33 -3.20 -12.71 -7.81
CA ALA A 33 -2.38 -13.11 -6.67
C ALA A 33 -2.96 -12.59 -5.33
N CYS A 34 -3.38 -11.32 -5.27
CA CYS A 34 -4.01 -10.74 -4.10
C CYS A 34 -5.30 -11.48 -3.73
N ARG A 35 -6.19 -11.69 -4.70
CA ARG A 35 -7.47 -12.38 -4.49
C ARG A 35 -7.27 -13.81 -3.99
N VAL A 36 -6.36 -14.58 -4.60
CA VAL A 36 -6.14 -15.97 -4.16
C VAL A 36 -5.49 -16.03 -2.77
N PHE A 37 -4.58 -15.12 -2.43
CA PHE A 37 -4.01 -15.06 -1.08
C PHE A 37 -5.05 -14.67 -0.02
N SER A 38 -5.94 -13.71 -0.33
CA SER A 38 -7.09 -13.36 0.52
C SER A 38 -8.00 -14.57 0.72
N CYS A 39 -8.39 -15.27 -0.36
CA CYS A 39 -9.19 -16.50 -0.29
C CYS A 39 -8.53 -17.60 0.57
N ILE A 40 -7.21 -17.78 0.46
CA ILE A 40 -6.48 -18.75 1.29
C ILE A 40 -6.50 -18.32 2.76
N ALA A 41 -6.29 -17.04 3.07
CA ALA A 41 -6.36 -16.53 4.43
C ALA A 41 -7.75 -16.75 5.04
N ASP A 42 -8.82 -16.36 4.34
CA ASP A 42 -10.20 -16.56 4.77
C ASP A 42 -10.51 -18.05 4.98
N TYR A 43 -10.06 -18.90 4.06
CA TYR A 43 -10.29 -20.33 4.12
C TYR A 43 -9.59 -20.98 5.33
N LEU A 44 -8.33 -20.63 5.58
CA LEU A 44 -7.59 -21.07 6.77
C LEU A 44 -8.24 -20.57 8.05
N GLY A 45 -8.75 -19.34 8.04
CA GLY A 45 -9.51 -18.77 9.15
C GLY A 45 -10.80 -19.53 9.44
N ALA A 46 -11.55 -19.88 8.40
CA ALA A 46 -12.75 -20.69 8.51
C ALA A 46 -12.45 -22.11 9.03
N MET A 47 -11.40 -22.76 8.51
CA MET A 47 -10.97 -24.10 8.94
C MET A 47 -10.58 -24.15 10.44
N ALA A 48 -9.97 -23.09 10.96
CA ALA A 48 -9.58 -23.02 12.35
C ALA A 48 -10.76 -22.89 13.35
N GLY A 49 -11.93 -22.49 12.85
CA GLY A 49 -13.14 -22.30 13.65
C GLY A 49 -12.96 -21.26 14.77
N LYS A 50 -13.67 -21.46 15.88
CA LYS A 50 -13.72 -20.48 16.99
C LYS A 50 -12.48 -20.49 17.90
N SER A 51 -11.54 -21.41 17.69
CA SER A 51 -10.49 -21.73 18.65
C SER A 51 -9.13 -21.07 18.37
N GLY A 52 -8.99 -20.30 17.30
CA GLY A 52 -7.69 -19.72 16.91
C GLY A 52 -7.41 -18.28 17.35
N GLY A 53 -8.36 -17.61 18.02
CA GLY A 53 -8.18 -16.28 18.62
C GLY A 53 -8.25 -15.08 17.66
N LEU A 54 -8.54 -13.90 18.21
CA LEU A 54 -9.02 -12.67 17.54
C LEU A 54 -7.96 -11.63 17.13
N ARG A 55 -6.70 -12.02 16.89
CA ARG A 55 -5.67 -11.03 16.53
C ARG A 55 -5.55 -10.91 15.01
N SER A 56 -5.74 -9.73 14.45
CA SER A 56 -5.29 -9.36 13.10
C SER A 56 -3.85 -8.82 13.16
N GLY A 57 -3.09 -8.94 12.07
CA GLY A 57 -1.75 -8.37 11.92
C GLY A 57 -0.65 -9.40 11.60
N PRO A 58 0.49 -8.95 11.02
CA PRO A 58 1.52 -9.84 10.51
C PRO A 58 2.13 -10.69 11.63
N GLY A 59 2.05 -12.01 11.48
CA GLY A 59 2.82 -12.93 12.30
C GLY A 59 4.30 -12.72 12.02
N GLY A 60 5.08 -12.19 12.97
CA GLY A 60 6.52 -11.97 12.80
C GLY A 60 7.36 -13.26 12.82
N ASN A 61 6.82 -14.41 12.41
CA ASN A 61 7.56 -15.66 12.42
C ASN A 61 8.55 -15.72 11.24
N LYS A 62 9.84 -15.79 11.58
CA LYS A 62 10.97 -15.83 10.63
C LYS A 62 10.90 -16.98 9.62
N ALA A 63 10.18 -18.07 9.92
CA ALA A 63 10.01 -19.19 8.99
C ALA A 63 9.32 -18.77 7.68
N TRP A 64 8.55 -17.68 7.70
CA TRP A 64 7.84 -17.16 6.53
C TRP A 64 8.63 -16.10 5.75
N THR A 65 9.77 -15.64 6.29
CA THR A 65 10.58 -14.54 5.70
C THR A 65 11.01 -14.84 4.27
N THR A 66 11.37 -16.08 3.95
CA THR A 66 11.76 -16.45 2.58
C THR A 66 10.65 -16.18 1.57
N ALA A 67 9.40 -16.51 1.93
CA ALA A 67 8.27 -16.25 1.06
C ALA A 67 8.06 -14.74 0.84
N PHE A 68 8.15 -13.95 1.92
CA PHE A 68 8.08 -12.49 1.82
C PHE A 68 9.19 -11.93 0.93
N HIS A 69 10.43 -12.41 1.05
CA HIS A 69 11.54 -11.95 0.21
C HIS A 69 11.25 -12.13 -1.29
N PHE A 70 10.79 -13.32 -1.70
CA PHE A 70 10.40 -13.55 -3.09
C PHE A 70 9.30 -12.58 -3.56
N LEU A 71 8.28 -12.36 -2.72
CA LEU A 71 7.20 -11.42 -3.04
C LEU A 71 7.69 -9.97 -3.13
N GLU A 72 8.67 -9.58 -2.32
CA GLU A 72 9.31 -8.26 -2.38
C GLU A 72 10.08 -8.06 -3.69
N GLU A 73 10.74 -9.11 -4.19
CA GLU A 73 11.59 -9.06 -5.38
C GLU A 73 10.83 -9.09 -6.72
N GLY A 74 9.56 -9.51 -6.74
CA GLY A 74 8.87 -9.75 -8.03
C GLY A 74 8.44 -11.18 -8.25
N GLU A 75 8.96 -12.10 -7.47
CA GLU A 75 8.85 -13.53 -7.73
C GLU A 75 7.59 -14.11 -7.11
N THR A 76 6.42 -13.68 -7.60
CA THR A 76 5.11 -14.10 -7.06
C THR A 76 4.93 -15.62 -7.06
N HIS A 77 5.36 -16.31 -8.11
CA HIS A 77 5.32 -17.78 -8.16
C HIS A 77 6.16 -18.42 -7.04
N ASN A 78 7.44 -18.03 -6.90
CA ASN A 78 8.33 -18.57 -5.87
C ASN A 78 7.85 -18.22 -4.46
N GLY A 79 7.32 -17.01 -4.27
CA GLY A 79 6.67 -16.60 -3.03
C GLY A 79 5.47 -17.48 -2.68
N SER A 80 4.61 -17.79 -3.65
CA SER A 80 3.44 -18.66 -3.47
C SER A 80 3.84 -20.08 -3.08
N VAL A 81 4.84 -20.66 -3.77
CA VAL A 81 5.38 -21.99 -3.44
C VAL A 81 5.94 -22.01 -2.02
N ALA A 82 6.72 -20.99 -1.64
CA ALA A 82 7.30 -20.89 -0.30
C ALA A 82 6.23 -20.70 0.80
N LEU A 83 5.19 -19.89 0.55
CA LEU A 83 4.04 -19.74 1.47
C LEU A 83 3.35 -21.08 1.71
N LYS A 84 3.08 -21.86 0.65
CA LYS A 84 2.45 -23.17 0.76
C LYS A 84 3.32 -24.16 1.53
N GLN A 85 4.60 -24.27 1.18
CA GLN A 85 5.54 -25.18 1.84
C GLN A 85 5.64 -24.90 3.35
N GLU A 86 5.65 -23.63 3.75
CA GLU A 86 5.64 -23.28 5.17
C GLU A 86 4.28 -23.56 5.79
N ARG A 87 3.17 -23.15 5.15
CA ARG A 87 1.79 -23.40 5.63
C ARG A 87 1.52 -24.86 5.98
N LEU A 88 1.97 -25.81 5.14
CA LEU A 88 1.74 -27.24 5.37
C LEU A 88 2.25 -27.72 6.74
N LYS A 89 3.28 -27.08 7.29
CA LYS A 89 3.82 -27.41 8.62
C LYS A 89 2.90 -26.97 9.76
N TRP A 90 1.90 -26.13 9.49
CA TRP A 90 1.03 -25.43 10.46
C TRP A 90 -0.44 -25.87 10.41
N MET A 91 -0.75 -26.91 9.64
CA MET A 91 -2.11 -27.44 9.47
C MET A 91 -2.53 -28.43 10.57
N ASP A 92 -1.74 -28.58 11.62
CA ASP A 92 -1.94 -29.54 12.71
C ASP A 92 -2.89 -29.03 13.81
N ARG A 93 -3.00 -27.71 13.97
CA ARG A 93 -3.78 -27.08 15.06
C ARG A 93 -4.49 -25.82 14.60
N SER A 94 -5.67 -25.56 15.16
CA SER A 94 -6.49 -24.38 14.83
C SER A 94 -5.77 -23.04 15.08
N ASP A 95 -5.03 -22.91 16.18
CA ASP A 95 -4.25 -21.70 16.44
C ASP A 95 -3.10 -21.50 15.45
N ARG A 96 -2.51 -22.59 14.94
CA ARG A 96 -1.47 -22.54 13.91
C ARG A 96 -2.05 -22.22 12.53
N MET A 97 -3.23 -22.74 12.20
CA MET A 97 -3.97 -22.39 10.98
C MET A 97 -4.34 -20.90 10.95
N ILE A 98 -4.85 -20.33 12.05
CA ILE A 98 -5.11 -18.87 12.12
C ILE A 98 -3.83 -18.06 11.96
N ARG A 99 -2.72 -18.51 12.54
CA ARG A 99 -1.44 -17.81 12.35
C ARG A 99 -0.96 -17.89 10.90
N ALA A 100 -1.13 -19.04 10.24
CA ALA A 100 -0.85 -19.20 8.82
C ALA A 100 -1.72 -18.27 7.97
N ALA A 101 -3.02 -18.15 8.26
CA ALA A 101 -3.92 -17.20 7.59
C ALA A 101 -3.35 -15.77 7.63
N ARG A 102 -2.88 -15.31 8.79
CA ARG A 102 -2.26 -13.97 8.95
C ARG A 102 -0.98 -13.79 8.16
N HIS A 103 -0.23 -14.86 7.92
CA HIS A 103 0.95 -14.79 7.06
C HIS A 103 0.56 -14.60 5.59
N TYR A 104 -0.57 -15.19 5.15
CA TYR A 104 -1.16 -14.89 3.84
C TYR A 104 -1.70 -13.45 3.78
N GLU A 105 -2.35 -12.94 4.83
CA GLU A 105 -2.73 -11.50 4.91
C GLU A 105 -1.50 -10.58 4.83
N GLY A 106 -0.40 -10.93 5.50
CA GLY A 106 0.85 -10.18 5.39
C GLY A 106 1.43 -10.24 3.97
N ALA A 107 1.32 -11.37 3.28
CA ALA A 107 1.84 -11.54 1.93
C ALA A 107 1.02 -10.72 0.93
N LEU A 108 -0.30 -10.70 1.13
CA LEU A 108 -1.23 -9.81 0.45
C LEU A 108 -0.84 -8.33 0.64
N GLN A 109 -0.48 -7.91 1.85
CA GLN A 109 0.00 -6.54 2.10
C GLN A 109 1.28 -6.21 1.32
N VAL A 110 2.21 -7.15 1.16
CA VAL A 110 3.40 -6.96 0.31
C VAL A 110 2.99 -6.74 -1.15
N LEU A 111 2.12 -7.61 -1.70
CA LEU A 111 1.65 -7.50 -3.07
C LEU A 111 0.91 -6.18 -3.32
N ILE A 112 -0.01 -5.80 -2.43
CA ILE A 112 -0.76 -4.54 -2.51
C ILE A 112 0.21 -3.34 -2.48
N ARG A 113 1.19 -3.36 -1.58
CA ARG A 113 2.16 -2.27 -1.48
C ARG A 113 2.93 -2.11 -2.78
N ARG A 114 3.38 -3.20 -3.39
CA ARG A 114 4.08 -3.19 -4.68
C ARG A 114 3.18 -2.69 -5.80
N ALA A 115 1.92 -3.13 -5.84
CA ALA A 115 0.94 -2.63 -6.80
C ALA A 115 0.73 -1.11 -6.66
N VAL A 116 0.58 -0.61 -5.43
CA VAL A 116 0.45 0.83 -5.15
C VAL A 116 1.70 1.61 -5.57
N LEU A 117 2.90 1.07 -5.33
CA LEU A 117 4.16 1.71 -5.75
C LEU A 117 4.29 1.84 -7.27
N THR A 118 3.59 1.02 -8.06
CA THR A 118 3.56 1.22 -9.52
C THR A 118 2.93 2.55 -9.93
N ALA A 119 2.21 3.24 -9.04
CA ALA A 119 1.66 4.57 -9.31
C ALA A 119 2.74 5.58 -9.75
N GLU A 120 3.98 5.42 -9.28
CA GLU A 120 5.12 6.26 -9.67
C GLU A 120 5.36 6.26 -11.18
N GLN A 121 5.05 5.18 -11.89
CA GLN A 121 5.22 5.10 -13.36
C GLN A 121 4.32 6.08 -14.12
N PHE A 122 3.23 6.54 -13.50
CA PHE A 122 2.30 7.52 -14.06
C PHE A 122 2.65 8.96 -13.70
N VAL A 123 3.64 9.16 -12.81
CA VAL A 123 4.15 10.49 -12.45
C VAL A 123 5.28 10.87 -13.41
N VAL A 124 4.92 11.59 -14.48
CA VAL A 124 5.90 12.01 -15.49
C VAL A 124 6.38 13.44 -15.19
N ALA A 125 7.60 13.55 -14.64
CA ALA A 125 8.30 14.83 -14.55
C ALA A 125 9.06 15.09 -15.86
N LYS A 126 8.74 16.18 -16.55
CA LYS A 126 9.49 16.66 -17.72
C LYS A 126 10.27 17.92 -17.35
N PRO A 127 11.57 18.01 -17.66
CA PRO A 127 12.30 19.26 -17.52
C PRO A 127 11.64 20.33 -18.39
N THR A 128 11.12 21.37 -17.75
CA THR A 128 10.74 22.61 -18.44
C THR A 128 12.02 23.41 -18.62
N GLY A 129 12.46 23.64 -19.85
CA GLY A 129 13.77 24.21 -20.23
C GLY A 129 14.32 25.25 -19.25
N GLU A 130 13.90 26.51 -19.38
CA GLU A 130 14.21 27.52 -18.37
C GLU A 130 13.30 27.32 -17.15
N GLY A 131 13.89 26.99 -15.99
CA GLY A 131 13.14 26.89 -14.74
C GLY A 131 12.52 28.22 -14.33
N LEU A 132 11.42 28.17 -13.58
CA LEU A 132 10.75 29.37 -13.03
C LEU A 132 11.75 30.33 -12.39
N ALA A 133 11.56 31.64 -12.57
CA ALA A 133 12.36 32.64 -11.87
C ALA A 133 12.21 32.50 -10.34
N TYR A 134 13.22 32.94 -9.59
CA TYR A 134 13.13 32.99 -8.14
C TYR A 134 11.95 33.85 -7.71
N ASP A 135 11.32 33.44 -6.61
CA ASP A 135 10.17 34.12 -6.01
C ASP A 135 8.88 34.19 -6.85
N VAL A 136 8.85 33.54 -8.03
CA VAL A 136 7.65 33.40 -8.84
C VAL A 136 6.87 32.15 -8.44
N TRP A 137 5.56 32.32 -8.22
CA TRP A 137 4.65 31.24 -7.85
C TRP A 137 4.17 30.45 -9.08
N ALA A 138 4.37 29.15 -9.05
CA ALA A 138 3.55 28.20 -9.79
C ALA A 138 2.33 27.81 -8.93
N VAL A 139 1.15 27.76 -9.54
CA VAL A 139 -0.12 27.48 -8.86
C VAL A 139 -0.83 26.34 -9.60
N ALA A 140 -1.30 25.35 -8.84
CA ALA A 140 -2.13 24.26 -9.32
C ALA A 140 -3.42 24.21 -8.49
N GLU A 141 -4.55 24.12 -9.17
CA GLU A 141 -5.89 24.10 -8.57
C GLU A 141 -6.73 22.99 -9.23
N CYS A 142 -7.50 22.27 -8.43
CA CYS A 142 -8.41 21.24 -8.89
C CYS A 142 -9.78 21.36 -8.21
N PRO A 143 -10.86 20.95 -8.92
CA PRO A 143 -12.19 20.86 -8.33
C PRO A 143 -12.21 19.83 -7.18
N ALA A 144 -13.17 19.96 -6.28
CA ALA A 144 -13.44 18.91 -5.32
C ALA A 144 -14.06 17.69 -6.03
N ARG A 145 -14.00 16.51 -5.41
CA ARG A 145 -14.69 15.31 -5.89
C ARG A 145 -15.85 14.95 -4.97
N MET A 146 -16.93 14.45 -5.54
CA MET A 146 -18.04 13.83 -4.83
C MET A 146 -18.25 12.42 -5.37
N ASP A 147 -18.24 11.43 -4.49
CA ASP A 147 -18.52 10.04 -4.85
C ASP A 147 -20.03 9.83 -4.83
N LEU A 148 -20.61 9.42 -5.96
CA LEU A 148 -22.04 9.15 -6.12
C LEU A 148 -22.37 7.70 -5.78
N PHE A 149 -21.48 6.77 -6.14
CA PHE A 149 -21.63 5.35 -5.87
C PHE A 149 -20.28 4.64 -5.80
N GLY A 150 -20.22 3.54 -5.05
CA GLY A 150 -19.05 2.66 -4.99
C GLY A 150 -17.90 3.23 -4.14
N GLY A 151 -18.15 4.24 -3.30
CA GLY A 151 -17.13 4.83 -2.43
C GLY A 151 -16.33 3.75 -1.68
N TRP A 152 -15.01 3.95 -1.61
CA TRP A 152 -14.01 3.02 -1.06
C TRP A 152 -13.76 1.74 -1.86
N THR A 153 -14.57 1.40 -2.87
CA THR A 153 -14.33 0.15 -3.62
C THR A 153 -13.04 0.18 -4.43
N ASP A 154 -12.56 1.37 -4.82
CA ASP A 154 -11.27 1.60 -5.48
C ASP A 154 -10.08 1.66 -4.51
N THR A 155 -10.32 1.60 -3.20
CA THR A 155 -9.29 1.76 -2.18
C THR A 155 -8.70 0.39 -1.80
N PRO A 156 -7.37 0.23 -1.76
CA PRO A 156 -6.76 -0.99 -1.24
C PRO A 156 -7.15 -1.24 0.23
N PRO A 157 -7.36 -2.49 0.65
CA PRO A 157 -7.10 -3.70 -0.12
C PRO A 157 -8.27 -4.15 -1.02
N ILE A 158 -9.45 -3.54 -0.84
CA ILE A 158 -10.73 -3.94 -1.47
C ILE A 158 -10.61 -4.05 -2.99
N CYS A 159 -10.02 -3.04 -3.65
CA CYS A 159 -9.93 -3.02 -5.11
C CYS A 159 -9.09 -4.15 -5.72
N TYR A 160 -8.09 -4.65 -4.98
CA TYR A 160 -7.23 -5.75 -5.44
C TYR A 160 -7.79 -7.12 -5.07
N GLU A 161 -8.61 -7.22 -4.03
CA GLU A 161 -9.23 -8.49 -3.60
C GLU A 161 -10.56 -8.76 -4.29
N LEU A 162 -11.38 -7.72 -4.45
CA LEU A 162 -12.77 -7.83 -4.89
C LEU A 162 -13.02 -7.16 -6.24
N GLY A 163 -12.08 -6.35 -6.73
CA GLY A 163 -12.33 -5.36 -7.76
C GLY A 163 -13.00 -4.12 -7.16
N GLY A 164 -13.12 -3.06 -7.96
CA GLY A 164 -13.69 -1.81 -7.48
C GLY A 164 -13.93 -0.81 -8.59
N SER A 165 -14.95 0.03 -8.40
CA SER A 165 -15.24 1.14 -9.29
C SER A 165 -16.05 2.19 -8.54
N VAL A 166 -15.58 3.43 -8.59
CA VAL A 166 -16.28 4.59 -8.01
C VAL A 166 -16.85 5.41 -9.16
N ILE A 167 -18.15 5.68 -9.10
CA ILE A 167 -18.76 6.71 -9.93
C ILE A 167 -18.65 8.02 -9.16
N ASN A 168 -17.84 8.95 -9.66
CA ASN A 168 -17.65 10.26 -9.05
C ASN A 168 -17.92 11.40 -10.03
N VAL A 169 -18.05 12.60 -9.48
CA VAL A 169 -18.19 13.84 -10.23
C VAL A 169 -17.27 14.90 -9.66
N ALA A 170 -16.64 15.67 -10.54
CA ALA A 170 -15.89 16.87 -10.17
C ALA A 170 -16.87 18.03 -9.91
N VAL A 171 -16.74 18.67 -8.76
CA VAL A 171 -17.63 19.77 -8.33
C VAL A 171 -16.82 21.01 -7.98
N LEU A 172 -17.33 22.16 -8.42
CA LEU A 172 -16.88 23.45 -7.91
C LEU A 172 -17.61 23.74 -6.59
N VAL A 173 -16.89 24.25 -5.60
CA VAL A 173 -17.46 24.68 -4.32
C VAL A 173 -17.59 26.18 -4.39
N ASP A 174 -18.83 26.70 -4.34
CA ASP A 174 -19.13 28.12 -4.51
C ASP A 174 -18.51 28.75 -5.78
N GLY A 175 -18.48 27.97 -6.87
CA GLY A 175 -17.87 28.37 -8.14
C GLY A 175 -16.34 28.31 -8.17
N GLN A 176 -15.68 27.83 -7.11
CA GLN A 176 -14.23 27.76 -6.98
C GLN A 176 -13.68 26.33 -7.05
N ARG A 177 -12.36 26.24 -7.31
CA ARG A 177 -11.56 25.01 -7.22
C ARG A 177 -10.80 25.02 -5.89
N PRO A 178 -11.36 24.44 -4.81
CA PRO A 178 -10.87 24.69 -3.46
C PRO A 178 -9.59 23.90 -3.10
N ILE A 179 -9.22 22.89 -3.88
CA ILE A 179 -8.07 22.04 -3.61
C ILE A 179 -6.92 22.51 -4.50
N GLY A 180 -5.75 22.75 -3.93
CA GLY A 180 -4.62 23.22 -4.70
C GLY A 180 -3.35 23.37 -3.88
N ALA A 181 -2.27 23.71 -4.58
CA ALA A 181 -0.98 24.00 -3.99
C ALA A 181 -0.29 25.10 -4.80
N LYS A 182 0.61 25.83 -4.13
CA LYS A 182 1.52 26.78 -4.77
C LYS A 182 2.94 26.50 -4.36
N ALA A 183 3.86 26.64 -5.29
CA ALA A 183 5.29 26.45 -5.06
C ALA A 183 6.08 27.56 -5.76
N ARG A 184 7.21 27.95 -5.18
CA ARG A 184 8.16 28.90 -5.77
C ARG A 184 9.58 28.48 -5.45
N ARG A 185 10.53 28.91 -6.27
CA ARG A 185 11.96 28.71 -6.00
C ARG A 185 12.45 29.75 -5.00
N LEU A 186 13.21 29.29 -4.01
CA LEU A 186 13.89 30.12 -3.03
C LEU A 186 15.37 30.28 -3.44
N THR A 187 15.98 31.40 -3.05
CA THR A 187 17.41 31.67 -3.28
C THR A 187 18.31 30.77 -2.42
N GLU A 188 17.88 30.52 -1.18
CA GLU A 188 18.59 29.68 -0.22
C GLU A 188 18.28 28.18 -0.43
N PRO A 189 19.27 27.28 -0.25
CA PRO A 189 19.11 25.84 -0.53
C PRO A 189 18.40 25.10 0.61
N HIS A 190 17.13 25.42 0.85
CA HIS A 190 16.27 24.73 1.80
C HIS A 190 14.83 24.65 1.28
N ILE A 191 14.03 23.76 1.88
CA ILE A 191 12.62 23.61 1.53
C ILE A 191 11.78 24.16 2.68
N ILE A 192 10.79 24.98 2.33
CA ILE A 192 9.77 25.47 3.24
C ILE A 192 8.44 24.84 2.86
N LEU A 193 7.88 24.08 3.78
CA LEU A 193 6.51 23.57 3.68
C LEU A 193 5.59 24.52 4.45
N THR A 194 4.54 25.00 3.81
CA THR A 194 3.51 25.82 4.46
C THR A 194 2.18 25.10 4.42
N LEU A 195 1.68 24.74 5.59
CA LEU A 195 0.34 24.20 5.79
C LEU A 195 -0.61 25.36 6.07
N LEU A 196 -1.82 25.30 5.52
CA LEU A 196 -2.87 26.27 5.80
C LEU A 196 -3.98 25.55 6.57
N HIS A 197 -4.17 25.95 7.82
CA HIS A 197 -5.28 25.46 8.63
C HIS A 197 -6.12 26.66 9.08
N HIS A 198 -7.39 26.73 8.66
CA HIS A 198 -8.27 27.89 8.89
C HIS A 198 -7.61 29.24 8.53
N ASN A 199 -6.89 29.30 7.40
CA ASN A 199 -6.12 30.46 6.94
C ASN A 199 -4.96 30.89 7.86
N VAL A 200 -4.60 30.10 8.86
CA VAL A 200 -3.40 30.30 9.67
C VAL A 200 -2.26 29.50 9.03
N PRO A 201 -1.18 30.16 8.58
CA PRO A 201 -0.02 29.47 8.02
C PRO A 201 0.81 28.84 9.13
N GLU A 202 1.09 27.57 8.98
CA GLU A 202 2.08 26.83 9.77
C GLU A 202 3.25 26.47 8.85
N THR A 203 4.46 26.84 9.27
CA THR A 203 5.66 26.64 8.47
C THR A 203 6.55 25.55 9.06
N ILE A 204 7.00 24.64 8.21
CA ILE A 204 7.97 23.59 8.51
C ILE A 204 9.15 23.76 7.57
N THR A 205 10.35 23.90 8.14
CA THR A 205 11.59 24.07 7.37
C THR A 205 12.35 22.76 7.32
N ILE A 206 12.65 22.28 6.13
CA ILE A 206 13.49 21.10 5.89
C ILE A 206 14.87 21.61 5.47
N ARG A 207 15.87 21.39 6.34
CA ARG A 207 17.27 21.76 6.10
C ARG A 207 18.14 20.55 5.82
N ASN A 208 17.76 19.39 6.34
CA ASN A 208 18.50 18.15 6.20
C ASN A 208 17.55 16.95 6.03
N MET A 209 18.11 15.78 5.76
CA MET A 209 17.32 14.57 5.53
C MET A 209 16.54 14.10 6.76
N ALA A 210 17.05 14.30 7.99
CA ALA A 210 16.34 13.89 9.19
C ALA A 210 14.98 14.62 9.34
N ASP A 211 14.90 15.87 8.88
CA ASP A 211 13.66 16.65 8.88
C ASP A 211 12.59 16.08 7.93
N LEU A 212 12.98 15.23 6.96
CA LEU A 212 12.11 14.64 5.94
C LEU A 212 11.78 13.16 6.23
N LEU A 213 12.63 12.43 6.96
CA LEU A 213 12.57 10.96 7.01
C LEU A 213 11.36 10.38 7.76
N ASP A 214 10.60 11.21 8.47
CA ASP A 214 9.29 10.88 9.04
C ASP A 214 8.13 11.02 8.03
N TYR A 215 8.39 11.24 6.74
CA TYR A 215 7.38 11.40 5.68
C TYR A 215 6.34 10.26 5.63
N ASN A 216 6.74 9.07 6.06
CA ASN A 216 5.90 7.87 6.06
C ASN A 216 5.13 7.67 7.38
N GLN A 217 5.21 8.60 8.33
CA GLN A 217 4.46 8.58 9.57
C GLN A 217 3.24 9.49 9.43
N PRO A 218 2.00 8.97 9.34
CA PRO A 218 0.82 9.79 9.10
C PRO A 218 0.57 10.89 10.13
N GLY A 219 1.04 10.69 11.38
CA GLY A 219 0.95 11.69 12.45
C GLY A 219 2.05 12.74 12.44
N ALA A 220 3.07 12.63 11.57
CA ALA A 220 4.15 13.60 11.50
C ALA A 220 3.68 14.92 10.86
N ARG A 221 4.26 16.03 11.32
CA ARG A 221 3.92 17.37 10.81
C ARG A 221 4.31 17.47 9.34
N GLY A 222 3.35 17.84 8.50
CA GLY A 222 3.57 17.96 7.06
C GLY A 222 3.84 16.64 6.35
N ALA A 223 3.52 15.48 6.94
CA ALA A 223 3.81 14.16 6.38
C ALA A 223 3.36 14.02 4.92
N LEU A 224 2.15 14.48 4.57
CA LEU A 224 1.65 14.45 3.20
C LEU A 224 2.55 15.23 2.24
N LEU A 225 2.94 16.46 2.59
CA LEU A 225 3.83 17.29 1.75
C LEU A 225 5.23 16.66 1.63
N LYS A 226 5.77 16.13 2.73
CA LYS A 226 7.04 15.39 2.73
C LYS A 226 6.97 14.17 1.80
N ALA A 227 5.90 13.39 1.88
CA ALA A 227 5.66 12.25 1.01
C ALA A 227 5.52 12.68 -0.46
N CYS A 228 4.86 13.81 -0.75
CA CYS A 228 4.80 14.36 -2.10
C CYS A 228 6.19 14.73 -2.64
N LEU A 229 7.09 15.30 -1.84
CA LEU A 229 8.47 15.61 -2.28
C LEU A 229 9.22 14.34 -2.70
N VAL A 230 9.04 13.26 -1.95
CA VAL A 230 9.66 11.95 -2.24
C VAL A 230 9.01 11.32 -3.48
N GLY A 231 7.69 11.17 -3.48
CA GLY A 231 6.95 10.50 -4.56
C GLY A 231 6.95 11.26 -5.90
N SER A 232 7.25 12.56 -5.90
CA SER A 232 7.47 13.36 -7.12
C SER A 232 8.93 13.40 -7.57
N ASN A 233 9.84 12.71 -6.86
CA ASN A 233 11.28 12.72 -7.09
C ASN A 233 11.94 14.11 -7.00
N VAL A 234 11.30 15.08 -6.33
CA VAL A 234 11.93 16.37 -5.98
C VAL A 234 13.04 16.15 -4.95
N VAL A 235 12.84 15.20 -4.02
CA VAL A 235 13.87 14.74 -3.10
C VAL A 235 14.02 13.23 -3.22
N GLN A 236 15.24 12.76 -3.45
CA GLN A 236 15.55 11.33 -3.53
C GLN A 236 16.10 10.82 -2.20
N ILE A 237 15.47 9.78 -1.65
CA ILE A 237 15.96 9.10 -0.46
C ILE A 237 16.85 7.94 -0.90
N THR A 238 18.12 7.94 -0.47
CA THR A 238 19.06 6.84 -0.73
C THR A 238 19.21 5.96 0.51
N ASP A 239 19.71 4.74 0.34
CA ASP A 239 19.95 3.80 1.47
C ASP A 239 20.84 4.41 2.56
N LYS A 240 21.81 5.25 2.19
CA LYS A 240 22.65 5.99 3.16
C LYS A 240 21.82 6.87 4.08
N ASN A 241 20.79 7.53 3.54
CA ASN A 241 19.91 8.41 4.30
C ASN A 241 19.10 7.64 5.35
N LEU A 242 18.73 6.39 5.05
CA LEU A 242 17.94 5.52 5.95
C LEU A 242 18.79 4.94 7.10
N VAL A 243 20.09 4.73 6.89
CA VAL A 243 21.02 4.22 7.93
C VAL A 243 21.35 5.30 8.96
N THR A 244 21.49 6.57 8.55
CA THR A 244 21.85 7.68 9.45
C THR A 244 20.81 7.94 10.55
N VAL A 245 19.53 7.70 10.30
CA VAL A 245 18.46 7.91 11.30
C VAL A 245 18.28 6.74 12.27
N LYS A 246 18.66 5.52 11.89
CA LYS A 246 18.62 4.36 12.80
C LYS A 246 19.74 4.37 13.86
N ALA A 247 20.72 5.26 13.71
CA ALA A 247 21.87 5.39 14.61
C ALA A 247 21.75 6.55 15.60
N ALA A 248 20.60 7.23 15.65
CA ALA A 248 20.29 8.35 16.54
C ALA A 248 19.25 7.96 17.60
#